data_AF-A0A660U0K9-F1
#
_entry.id   AF-A0A660U0K9-F1
#
_cell.length_a   1.000
_cell.length_b   1.000
_cell.length_c   1.000
_cell.angle_alpha   90.00
_cell.angle_beta   90.00
_cell.angle_gamma   90.00
#
_symmetry.space_group_name_H-M   'P 1'
#
loop_
_entity.id
_entity.type
_entity.pdbx_description
1 polymer ?
#
loop_
_entity_poly.entity_id
_entity_poly.type
_entity_poly.pdbx_seq_one_letter_code
_entity_poly.pdbx_strand_id
1 'polypeptide(L)'
;MTGLPIKRNFQAVLDAWRIRFDPTGLSSVYGLNRNFSDIYSPVLSAEHQGEFAHRYILGLYDLLRRITDAFPDVLFEACAAGGNRFDMGMLDFSALTPFNRKVIKKQVAFYKEHRLLLQFGRFYRLENPETPNGAAWIIVSENKNEAIPGGYQKLSRPNPPSLKILLDGLNSELTYQVTGRDEFMDIHDIEALADHYLYPLESFRTRAGGDELMQAGLGLSQRFHGGGFDETVTITGDFASRIYVLKA
;
A
#
# COMPACT_ATOMS: atom_id res chain seq x y z
N MET A 1 -2.54 23.37 33.64
CA MET A 1 -3.55 23.08 32.59
C MET A 1 -4.23 24.39 32.20
N THR A 2 -3.67 25.10 31.22
CA THR A 2 -4.25 26.33 30.66
C THR A 2 -4.22 26.16 29.14
N GLY A 3 -5.39 26.25 28.51
CA GLY A 3 -5.59 25.91 27.10
C GLY A 3 -4.71 26.71 26.15
N LEU A 4 -4.04 26.01 25.24
CA LEU A 4 -3.27 26.62 24.16
C LEU A 4 -4.20 27.44 23.24
N PRO A 5 -3.81 28.66 22.82
CA PRO A 5 -4.61 29.54 21.97
C PRO A 5 -4.60 29.11 20.48
N ILE A 6 -4.55 27.80 20.20
CA ILE A 6 -4.51 27.26 18.83
C ILE A 6 -5.89 27.40 18.14
N LYS A 7 -6.97 27.55 18.91
CA LYS A 7 -8.34 27.54 18.35
C LYS A 7 -8.68 28.70 17.42
N ARG A 8 -7.93 29.81 17.42
CA ARG A 8 -8.36 31.06 16.75
C ARG A 8 -7.96 31.22 15.28
N ASN A 9 -7.04 30.40 14.74
CA ASN A 9 -6.45 30.66 13.40
C ASN A 9 -6.88 29.73 12.25
N PHE A 10 -7.53 28.59 12.52
CA PHE A 10 -7.96 27.71 11.42
C PHE A 10 -9.29 28.11 10.78
N GLN A 11 -10.10 28.93 11.47
CA GLN A 11 -11.40 29.37 10.94
C GLN A 11 -11.22 30.22 9.66
N ALA A 12 -10.22 31.10 9.63
CA ALA A 12 -9.91 31.90 8.44
C ALA A 12 -9.52 31.02 7.24
N VAL A 13 -8.82 29.91 7.46
CA VAL A 13 -8.50 28.93 6.41
C VAL A 13 -9.77 28.26 5.91
N LEU A 14 -10.61 27.76 6.81
CA LEU A 14 -11.88 27.14 6.44
C LEU A 14 -12.80 28.11 5.67
N ASP A 15 -12.90 29.36 6.12
CA ASP A 15 -13.72 30.39 5.47
C ASP A 15 -13.20 30.71 4.07
N ALA A 16 -11.88 30.79 3.88
CA ALA A 16 -11.27 30.97 2.56
C ALA A 16 -11.55 29.77 1.64
N TRP A 17 -11.55 28.55 2.16
CA TRP A 17 -11.85 27.34 1.39
C TRP A 17 -13.35 27.26 1.06
N ARG A 18 -14.25 27.68 1.96
CA ARG A 18 -15.70 27.75 1.70
C ARG A 18 -16.06 28.65 0.52
N ILE A 19 -15.28 29.69 0.25
CA ILE A 19 -15.44 30.56 -0.92
C ILE A 19 -15.02 29.84 -2.23
N ARG A 20 -14.13 28.84 -2.14
CA ARG A 20 -13.51 28.15 -3.28
C ARG A 20 -14.24 26.86 -3.68
N PHE A 21 -14.80 26.12 -2.71
CA PHE A 21 -15.52 24.86 -2.93
C PHE A 21 -17.04 25.10 -2.97
N ASP A 22 -17.50 25.76 -4.02
CA ASP A 22 -18.90 25.71 -4.48
C ASP A 22 -19.18 24.29 -5.04
N PRO A 23 -20.42 23.73 -5.02
CA PRO A 23 -20.73 22.30 -4.90
C PRO A 23 -20.53 21.48 -6.20
N THR A 24 -19.54 21.84 -7.02
CA THR A 24 -19.29 21.26 -8.35
C THR A 24 -18.30 20.09 -8.35
N GLY A 25 -18.00 19.48 -7.20
CA GLY A 25 -17.26 18.21 -7.14
C GLY A 25 -15.78 18.29 -7.56
N LEU A 26 -15.14 19.44 -7.32
CA LEU A 26 -13.72 19.62 -7.64
C LEU A 26 -12.82 18.88 -6.65
N SER A 27 -11.88 18.08 -7.15
CA SER A 27 -10.73 17.61 -6.40
C SER A 27 -9.78 18.77 -6.06
N SER A 28 -9.24 18.77 -4.85
CA SER A 28 -8.28 19.82 -4.42
C SER A 28 -6.89 19.25 -4.16
N VAL A 29 -5.88 19.92 -4.69
CA VAL A 29 -4.47 19.62 -4.41
C VAL A 29 -3.97 20.54 -3.30
N TYR A 30 -3.58 19.97 -2.17
CA TYR A 30 -2.92 20.68 -1.08
C TYR A 30 -1.40 20.56 -1.24
N GLY A 31 -0.71 21.66 -1.52
CA GLY A 31 0.73 21.68 -1.85
C GLY A 31 1.62 22.34 -0.78
N LEU A 32 2.64 21.62 -0.32
CA LEU A 32 3.70 22.12 0.57
C LEU A 32 5.05 22.13 -0.14
N ASN A 33 5.46 23.28 -0.66
CA ASN A 33 6.57 23.38 -1.61
C ASN A 33 7.91 23.86 -1.02
N ARG A 34 8.04 23.88 0.32
CA ARG A 34 9.31 24.23 0.98
C ARG A 34 9.49 23.54 2.32
N ASN A 35 10.76 23.37 2.69
CA ASN A 35 11.17 23.00 4.05
C ASN A 35 11.22 24.25 4.94
N PHE A 36 11.13 24.03 6.26
CA PHE A 36 11.41 25.05 7.25
C PHE A 36 12.91 25.37 7.25
N SER A 37 13.24 26.66 7.24
CA SER A 37 14.60 27.18 7.44
C SER A 37 14.72 27.83 8.82
N ASP A 38 13.78 28.72 9.13
CA ASP A 38 13.77 29.53 10.34
C ASP A 38 12.76 28.97 11.35
N ILE A 39 13.22 28.03 12.17
CA ILE A 39 12.39 27.30 13.14
C ILE A 39 12.24 28.14 14.41
N TYR A 40 11.10 28.81 14.54
CA TYR A 40 10.76 29.59 15.72
C TYR A 40 9.25 29.78 15.83
N SER A 41 8.71 29.82 17.04
CA SER A 41 7.32 30.23 17.27
C SER A 41 7.20 31.27 18.38
N PRO A 42 6.56 32.43 18.13
CA PRO A 42 6.39 33.47 19.14
C PRO A 42 5.39 33.08 20.25
N VAL A 43 4.62 32.00 20.06
CA VAL A 43 3.67 31.50 21.07
C VAL A 43 4.30 30.46 22.01
N LEU A 44 5.53 30.03 21.75
CA LEU A 44 6.30 29.15 22.63
C LEU A 44 7.27 29.98 23.46
N SER A 45 7.44 29.62 24.73
CA SER A 45 8.53 30.17 25.54
C SER A 45 9.89 29.72 25.00
N ALA A 46 10.97 30.36 25.44
CA ALA A 46 12.34 29.99 25.05
C ALA A 46 12.64 28.50 25.34
N GLU A 47 12.19 28.00 26.49
CA GLU A 47 12.39 26.59 26.92
C GLU A 47 11.62 25.59 26.05
N HIS A 48 10.50 26.00 25.45
CA HIS A 48 9.65 25.12 24.64
C HIS A 48 9.88 25.26 23.13
N GLN A 49 10.84 26.06 22.66
CA GLN A 49 11.12 26.20 21.22
C GLN A 49 11.47 24.88 20.53
N GLY A 50 12.10 23.94 21.27
CA GLY A 50 12.40 22.59 20.77
C GLY A 50 11.17 21.77 20.38
N GLU A 51 9.98 22.15 20.82
CA GLU A 51 8.72 21.45 20.52
C GLU A 51 8.08 21.90 19.20
N PHE A 52 8.64 22.93 18.54
CA PHE A 52 8.06 23.54 17.35
C PHE A 52 7.68 22.51 16.28
N ALA A 53 8.62 21.65 15.88
CA ALA A 53 8.43 20.74 14.76
C ALA A 53 7.27 19.76 15.01
N HIS A 54 7.21 19.20 16.23
CA HIS A 54 6.14 18.28 16.61
C HIS A 54 4.78 19.00 16.69
N ARG A 55 4.74 20.17 17.36
CA ARG A 55 3.51 20.97 17.48
C ARG A 55 2.99 21.46 16.13
N TYR A 56 3.89 21.75 15.18
CA TYR A 56 3.52 22.07 13.81
C TYR A 56 2.80 20.90 13.14
N ILE A 57 3.34 19.68 13.24
CA ILE A 57 2.71 18.48 12.67
C ILE A 57 1.34 18.22 13.32
N LEU A 58 1.22 18.36 14.64
CA LEU A 58 -0.08 18.24 15.32
C LEU A 58 -1.09 19.29 14.83
N GLY A 59 -0.64 20.53 14.62
CA GLY A 59 -1.47 21.60 14.06
C GLY A 59 -1.90 21.32 12.62
N LEU A 60 -0.99 20.77 11.80
CA LEU A 60 -1.30 20.33 10.44
C LEU A 60 -2.36 19.23 10.44
N TYR A 61 -2.23 18.22 11.30
CA TYR A 61 -3.24 17.16 11.42
C TYR A 61 -4.60 17.69 11.90
N ASP A 62 -4.62 18.63 12.87
CA ASP A 62 -5.87 19.25 13.32
C ASP A 62 -6.54 20.06 12.19
N LEU A 63 -5.75 20.77 11.40
CA LEU A 63 -6.24 21.52 10.24
C LEU A 63 -6.80 20.57 9.16
N LEU A 64 -6.04 19.56 8.77
CA LEU A 64 -6.46 18.58 7.75
C LEU A 64 -7.78 17.92 8.17
N ARG A 65 -7.87 17.45 9.42
CA ARG A 65 -9.10 16.87 9.97
C ARG A 65 -10.29 17.83 9.90
N ARG A 66 -10.10 19.11 10.28
CA ARG A 66 -11.19 20.10 10.21
C ARG A 66 -11.64 20.38 8.77
N ILE A 67 -10.71 20.35 7.81
CA ILE A 67 -11.00 20.53 6.39
C ILE A 67 -11.80 19.33 5.87
N THR A 68 -11.33 18.10 6.11
CA THR A 68 -12.03 16.88 5.69
C THR A 68 -13.40 16.75 6.35
N ASP A 69 -13.53 17.13 7.63
CA ASP A 69 -14.81 17.14 8.34
C ASP A 69 -15.79 18.18 7.76
N ALA A 70 -15.28 19.34 7.32
CA ALA A 70 -16.11 20.43 6.79
C ALA A 70 -16.53 20.24 5.32
N PHE A 71 -15.78 19.44 4.57
CA PHE A 71 -15.98 19.18 3.13
C PHE A 71 -15.87 17.67 2.83
N PRO A 72 -16.77 16.84 3.37
CA PRO A 72 -16.66 15.39 3.26
C PRO A 72 -16.79 14.86 1.82
N ASP A 73 -17.42 15.64 0.93
CA ASP A 73 -17.63 15.27 -0.47
C ASP A 73 -16.48 15.70 -1.39
N VAL A 74 -15.42 16.31 -0.84
CA VAL A 74 -14.25 16.78 -1.61
C VAL A 74 -13.11 15.77 -1.46
N LEU A 75 -12.57 15.32 -2.60
CA LEU A 75 -11.35 14.52 -2.62
C LEU A 75 -10.12 15.42 -2.44
N PHE A 76 -9.32 15.18 -1.40
CA PHE A 76 -8.09 15.90 -1.13
C PHE A 76 -6.86 15.07 -1.52
N GLU A 77 -6.04 15.61 -2.42
CA GLU A 77 -4.74 15.03 -2.77
C GLU A 77 -3.63 15.78 -2.02
N ALA A 78 -2.95 15.09 -1.10
CA ALA A 78 -1.82 15.65 -0.36
C ALA A 78 -0.55 15.64 -1.23
N CYS A 79 0.10 16.80 -1.37
CA CYS A 79 1.34 16.94 -2.12
C CYS A 79 2.37 17.77 -1.34
N ALA A 80 3.63 17.36 -1.40
CA ALA A 80 4.75 18.13 -0.85
C ALA A 80 5.92 18.12 -1.85
N ALA A 81 5.83 18.95 -2.89
CA ALA A 81 6.73 18.92 -4.05
C ALA A 81 6.89 17.49 -4.62
N GLY A 82 5.76 16.83 -4.89
CA GLY A 82 5.69 15.40 -5.15
C GLY A 82 5.54 14.61 -3.84
N GLY A 83 6.43 13.63 -3.61
CA GLY A 83 6.31 12.62 -2.55
C GLY A 83 7.03 12.92 -1.23
N ASN A 84 7.53 14.14 -0.97
CA ASN A 84 8.33 14.41 0.24
C ASN A 84 7.54 14.30 1.56
N ARG A 85 6.21 14.09 1.49
CA ARG A 85 5.33 13.71 2.60
C ARG A 85 4.36 12.59 2.21
N PHE A 86 4.86 11.59 1.50
CA PHE A 86 4.16 10.33 1.23
C PHE A 86 4.32 9.38 2.42
N ASP A 87 3.67 9.71 3.53
CA ASP A 87 3.69 8.93 4.76
C ASP A 87 2.28 8.59 5.23
N MET A 88 2.16 7.54 6.05
CA MET A 88 0.86 7.05 6.51
C MET A 88 0.05 8.08 7.29
N GLY A 89 0.67 9.14 7.85
CA GLY A 89 -0.05 10.20 8.55
C GLY A 89 -0.74 11.20 7.62
N MET A 90 -0.37 11.21 6.34
CA MET A 90 -0.91 12.12 5.32
C MET A 90 -1.92 11.42 4.39
N LEU A 91 -2.06 10.10 4.48
CA LEU A 91 -3.09 9.34 3.77
C LEU A 91 -4.44 9.54 4.45
N ASP A 92 -5.47 9.91 3.69
CA ASP A 92 -6.83 10.06 4.19
C ASP A 92 -7.52 8.68 4.33
N PHE A 93 -7.76 8.26 5.57
CA PHE A 93 -8.48 7.01 5.86
C PHE A 93 -10.00 7.19 5.96
N SER A 94 -10.50 8.44 5.95
CA SER A 94 -11.93 8.74 6.09
C SER A 94 -12.73 8.31 4.86
N ALA A 95 -12.12 8.44 3.67
CA ALA A 95 -12.70 8.07 2.38
C ALA A 95 -12.66 6.55 2.06
N LEU A 96 -12.12 5.71 2.94
CA LEU A 96 -12.07 4.26 2.68
C LEU A 96 -13.47 3.63 2.77
N THR A 97 -13.81 2.78 1.80
CA THR A 97 -14.99 1.90 1.90
C THR A 97 -14.82 0.88 3.03
N PRO A 98 -15.92 0.31 3.56
CA PRO A 98 -15.86 -0.84 4.48
C PRO A 98 -15.01 -2.00 3.96
N PHE A 99 -15.10 -2.30 2.65
CA PHE A 99 -14.24 -3.28 1.97
C PHE A 99 -12.76 -2.92 2.12
N ASN A 100 -12.36 -1.71 1.72
CA ASN A 100 -10.96 -1.27 1.77
C ASN A 100 -10.40 -1.36 3.20
N ARG A 101 -11.17 -0.96 4.21
CA ARG A 101 -10.77 -1.10 5.62
C ARG A 101 -10.52 -2.55 6.03
N LYS A 102 -11.35 -3.50 5.58
CA LYS A 102 -11.17 -4.92 5.86
C LYS A 102 -9.92 -5.49 5.16
N VAL A 103 -9.70 -5.13 3.90
CA VAL A 103 -8.52 -5.54 3.14
C VAL A 103 -7.24 -4.99 3.76
N ILE A 104 -7.19 -3.69 4.08
CA ILE A 104 -6.04 -3.06 4.73
C ILE A 104 -5.76 -3.72 6.08
N LYS A 105 -6.79 -4.06 6.88
CA LYS A 105 -6.61 -4.77 8.15
C LYS A 105 -5.91 -6.12 7.96
N LYS A 106 -6.27 -6.89 6.91
CA LYS A 106 -5.60 -8.15 6.56
C LYS A 106 -4.17 -7.93 6.07
N GLN A 107 -3.93 -6.90 5.26
CA GLN A 107 -2.57 -6.55 4.80
C GLN A 107 -1.64 -6.18 5.98
N VAL A 108 -2.15 -5.40 6.95
CA VAL A 108 -1.39 -5.06 8.17
C VAL A 108 -1.12 -6.28 9.02
N ALA A 109 -2.06 -7.22 9.12
CA ALA A 109 -1.86 -8.48 9.84
C ALA A 109 -0.77 -9.33 9.18
N PHE A 110 -0.84 -9.51 7.85
CA PHE A 110 0.18 -10.21 7.06
C PHE A 110 1.57 -9.57 7.25
N TYR A 111 1.68 -8.24 7.15
CA TYR A 111 2.94 -7.55 7.37
C TYR A 111 3.49 -7.77 8.77
N LYS A 112 2.63 -7.74 9.80
CA LYS A 112 3.03 -7.97 11.19
C LYS A 112 3.52 -9.40 11.42
N GLU A 113 2.85 -10.39 10.83
CA GLU A 113 3.24 -11.80 10.89
C GLU A 113 4.65 -12.02 10.29
N HIS A 114 4.92 -11.43 9.12
CA HIS A 114 6.17 -11.64 8.41
C HIS A 114 7.21 -10.51 8.59
N ARG A 115 6.99 -9.62 9.58
CA ARG A 115 7.75 -8.36 9.71
C ARG A 115 9.25 -8.56 9.76
N LEU A 116 9.72 -9.54 10.55
CA LEU A 116 11.15 -9.77 10.73
C LEU A 116 11.81 -10.20 9.42
N LEU A 117 11.18 -11.11 8.68
CA LEU A 117 11.66 -11.52 7.37
C LEU A 117 11.65 -10.33 6.40
N LEU A 118 10.54 -9.59 6.31
CA LEU A 118 10.42 -8.46 5.38
C LEU A 118 11.42 -7.32 5.67
N GLN A 119 11.77 -7.07 6.93
CA GLN A 119 12.67 -5.98 7.32
C GLN A 119 14.16 -6.38 7.30
N PHE A 120 14.48 -7.62 7.70
CA PHE A 120 15.86 -8.03 7.99
C PHE A 120 16.33 -9.23 7.17
N GLY A 121 15.44 -9.87 6.41
CA GLY A 121 15.81 -10.94 5.49
C GLY A 121 16.72 -10.44 4.38
N ARG A 122 17.46 -11.38 3.78
CA ARG A 122 18.35 -11.09 2.66
C ARG A 122 17.52 -10.83 1.41
N PHE A 123 17.62 -9.62 0.88
CA PHE A 123 16.87 -9.17 -0.29
C PHE A 123 17.62 -9.46 -1.61
N TYR A 124 16.95 -10.09 -2.56
CA TYR A 124 17.44 -10.38 -3.90
C TYR A 124 16.52 -9.72 -4.93
N ARG A 125 17.10 -9.01 -5.89
CA ARG A 125 16.39 -8.56 -7.09
C ARG A 125 16.41 -9.69 -8.11
N LEU A 126 15.24 -10.15 -8.53
CA LEU A 126 15.10 -11.23 -9.52
C LEU A 126 14.96 -10.68 -10.93
N GLU A 127 14.20 -9.60 -11.09
CA GLU A 127 14.07 -8.89 -12.37
C GLU A 127 14.38 -7.40 -12.21
N ASN A 128 14.95 -6.79 -13.25
CA ASN A 128 15.19 -5.36 -13.28
C ASN A 128 13.84 -4.61 -13.42
N PRO A 129 13.52 -3.63 -12.56
CA PRO A 129 12.29 -2.83 -12.68
C PRO A 129 12.20 -2.01 -13.97
N GLU A 130 13.31 -1.82 -14.69
CA GLU A 130 13.35 -1.21 -16.02
C GLU A 130 12.93 -2.19 -17.14
N THR A 131 12.70 -3.47 -16.82
CA THR A 131 12.17 -4.41 -17.80
C THR A 131 10.80 -3.94 -18.34
N PRO A 132 10.43 -4.37 -19.56
CA PRO A 132 9.30 -3.77 -20.27
C PRO A 132 7.94 -3.94 -19.59
N ASN A 133 7.76 -4.92 -18.69
CA ASN A 133 6.44 -5.19 -18.12
C ASN A 133 6.39 -5.58 -16.65
N GLY A 134 7.42 -5.30 -15.85
CA GLY A 134 7.35 -5.68 -14.44
C GLY A 134 8.62 -5.53 -13.64
N ALA A 135 8.58 -6.14 -12.46
CA ALA A 135 9.71 -6.38 -11.58
C ALA A 135 9.42 -7.63 -10.76
N ALA A 136 10.47 -8.27 -10.25
CA ALA A 136 10.34 -9.35 -9.28
C ALA A 136 11.49 -9.30 -8.29
N TRP A 137 11.21 -9.70 -7.05
CA TRP A 137 12.18 -9.79 -5.98
C TRP A 137 11.85 -10.94 -5.03
N ILE A 138 12.80 -11.32 -4.18
CA ILE A 138 12.59 -12.26 -3.09
C ILE A 138 13.37 -11.82 -1.85
N ILE A 139 12.78 -12.07 -0.68
CA ILE A 139 13.43 -11.91 0.61
C ILE A 139 13.56 -13.29 1.26
N VAL A 140 14.77 -13.66 1.67
CA VAL A 140 15.07 -14.99 2.24
C VAL A 140 15.58 -14.85 3.67
N SER A 141 15.08 -15.70 4.56
CA SER A 141 15.57 -15.83 5.94
C SER A 141 17.03 -16.29 5.99
N GLU A 142 17.75 -15.97 7.07
CA GLU A 142 19.17 -16.32 7.22
C GLU A 142 19.43 -17.83 7.16
N ASN A 143 18.57 -18.61 7.82
CA ASN A 143 18.58 -20.07 7.81
C ASN A 143 17.93 -20.69 6.55
N LYS A 144 17.45 -19.85 5.63
CA LYS A 144 16.80 -20.22 4.37
C LYS A 144 15.56 -21.12 4.51
N ASN A 145 14.91 -21.16 5.68
CA ASN A 145 13.68 -21.95 5.85
C ASN A 145 12.40 -21.18 5.47
N GLU A 146 12.46 -19.85 5.45
CA GLU A 146 11.37 -18.99 5.02
C GLU A 146 11.82 -18.04 3.91
N ALA A 147 10.93 -17.76 2.95
CA ALA A 147 11.14 -16.73 1.94
C ALA A 147 9.83 -16.09 1.45
N ILE A 148 9.91 -14.85 0.96
CA ILE A 148 8.78 -14.11 0.39
C ILE A 148 9.19 -13.57 -0.99
N PRO A 149 8.79 -14.23 -2.09
CA PRO A 149 8.90 -13.67 -3.43
C PRO A 149 7.70 -12.78 -3.76
N GLY A 150 7.96 -11.71 -4.50
CA GLY A 150 6.97 -10.80 -5.04
C GLY A 150 7.20 -10.58 -6.54
N GLY A 151 6.15 -10.72 -7.34
CA GLY A 151 6.14 -10.41 -8.77
C GLY A 151 5.15 -9.30 -9.10
N TYR A 152 5.54 -8.37 -9.96
CA TYR A 152 4.81 -7.14 -10.28
C TYR A 152 4.68 -7.00 -11.78
N GLN A 153 3.47 -6.75 -12.26
CA GLN A 153 3.18 -6.45 -13.65
C GLN A 153 2.92 -4.95 -13.82
N LYS A 154 3.37 -4.35 -14.94
CA LYS A 154 2.97 -2.99 -15.32
C LYS A 154 1.64 -3.00 -16.08
N LEU A 155 1.60 -3.64 -17.25
CA LEU A 155 0.43 -3.69 -18.12
C LEU A 155 -0.05 -5.14 -18.33
N SER A 156 -1.35 -5.33 -18.27
CA SER A 156 -2.00 -6.55 -18.72
C SER A 156 -1.84 -6.69 -20.23
N ARG A 157 -1.61 -7.92 -20.69
CA ARG A 157 -1.40 -8.22 -22.11
C ARG A 157 -2.39 -9.29 -22.54
N PRO A 158 -3.00 -9.16 -23.73
CA PRO A 158 -3.82 -10.22 -24.28
C PRO A 158 -2.93 -11.43 -24.59
N ASN A 159 -3.41 -12.63 -24.21
CA ASN A 159 -2.72 -13.90 -24.43
C ASN A 159 -1.21 -13.87 -24.04
N PRO A 160 -0.88 -13.57 -22.77
CA PRO A 160 0.51 -13.54 -22.34
C PRO A 160 1.10 -14.96 -22.35
N PRO A 161 2.42 -15.13 -22.52
CA PRO A 161 3.06 -16.41 -22.31
C PRO A 161 2.85 -16.89 -20.86
N SER A 162 2.97 -18.18 -20.60
CA SER A 162 2.95 -18.71 -19.23
C SER A 162 4.01 -18.01 -18.38
N LEU A 163 3.58 -17.53 -17.22
CA LEU A 163 4.41 -16.68 -16.37
C LEU A 163 5.03 -17.50 -15.26
N LYS A 164 6.30 -17.19 -15.00
CA LYS A 164 7.05 -17.80 -13.91
C LYS A 164 7.98 -16.78 -13.29
N ILE A 165 8.23 -16.92 -12.00
CA ILE A 165 9.24 -16.16 -11.29
C ILE A 165 10.39 -17.12 -10.98
N LEU A 166 11.56 -16.88 -11.56
CA LEU A 166 12.76 -17.66 -11.24
C LEU A 166 13.28 -17.19 -9.88
N LEU A 167 13.26 -18.06 -8.88
CA LEU A 167 13.66 -17.69 -7.52
C LEU A 167 15.18 -17.80 -7.33
N ASP A 168 15.70 -17.18 -6.28
CA ASP A 168 17.11 -17.22 -5.92
C ASP A 168 17.25 -17.18 -4.39
N GLY A 169 18.42 -17.56 -3.88
CA GLY A 169 18.79 -17.48 -2.46
C GLY A 169 18.27 -18.63 -1.59
N LEU A 170 17.46 -19.54 -2.13
CA LEU A 170 16.91 -20.70 -1.41
C LEU A 170 17.99 -21.74 -1.08
N ASN A 171 17.63 -22.71 -0.24
CA ASN A 171 18.41 -23.94 -0.02
C ASN A 171 17.91 -25.03 -0.99
N SER A 172 18.81 -25.59 -1.82
CA SER A 172 18.49 -26.62 -2.82
C SER A 172 17.98 -27.92 -2.23
N GLU A 173 18.40 -28.25 -1.00
CA GLU A 173 18.07 -29.53 -0.37
C GLU A 173 16.75 -29.50 0.41
N LEU A 174 16.10 -28.33 0.51
CA LEU A 174 14.84 -28.18 1.24
C LEU A 174 13.66 -28.19 0.28
N THR A 175 12.54 -28.73 0.76
CA THR A 175 11.25 -28.66 0.08
C THR A 175 10.37 -27.62 0.74
N TYR A 176 9.90 -26.62 -0.01
CA TYR A 176 9.11 -25.52 0.53
C TYR A 176 7.62 -25.74 0.26
N GLN A 177 6.80 -25.49 1.27
CA GLN A 177 5.40 -25.19 1.11
C GLN A 177 5.26 -23.75 0.62
N VAL A 178 4.76 -23.58 -0.61
CA VAL A 178 4.47 -22.28 -1.22
C VAL A 178 2.99 -21.97 -1.03
N THR A 179 2.68 -20.79 -0.51
CA THR A 179 1.32 -20.30 -0.33
C THR A 179 1.20 -18.89 -0.88
N GLY A 180 0.20 -18.61 -1.72
CA GLY A 180 -0.11 -17.26 -2.17
C GLY A 180 -0.72 -16.43 -1.05
N ARG A 181 -0.38 -15.14 -1.00
CA ARG A 181 -1.09 -14.20 -0.11
C ARG A 181 -2.52 -14.04 -0.60
N ASP A 182 -3.48 -14.14 0.32
CA ASP A 182 -4.89 -13.87 0.01
C ASP A 182 -5.06 -12.47 -0.64
N GLU A 183 -5.80 -12.44 -1.75
CA GLU A 183 -6.20 -11.22 -2.42
C GLU A 183 -7.71 -11.16 -2.58
N PHE A 184 -8.25 -9.95 -2.56
CA PHE A 184 -9.69 -9.74 -2.56
C PHE A 184 -10.07 -8.77 -3.67
N MET A 185 -11.11 -9.13 -4.42
CA MET A 185 -11.74 -8.25 -5.39
C MET A 185 -12.92 -7.55 -4.72
N ASP A 186 -13.04 -6.26 -4.99
CA ASP A 186 -14.26 -5.54 -4.67
C ASP A 186 -15.31 -5.86 -5.74
N ILE A 187 -16.47 -6.38 -5.32
CA ILE A 187 -17.57 -6.72 -6.23
C ILE A 187 -18.68 -5.69 -6.10
N HIS A 188 -18.33 -4.43 -6.36
CA HIS A 188 -19.26 -3.30 -6.25
C HIS A 188 -20.57 -3.49 -7.01
N ASP A 189 -20.57 -4.21 -8.13
CA ASP A 189 -21.76 -4.43 -8.96
C ASP A 189 -22.78 -5.43 -8.38
N ILE A 190 -22.45 -6.09 -7.27
CA ILE A 190 -23.40 -6.91 -6.49
C ILE A 190 -23.73 -6.14 -5.22
N GLU A 191 -24.63 -5.16 -5.33
CA GLU A 191 -25.01 -4.21 -4.26
C GLU A 191 -25.26 -4.86 -2.90
N ALA A 192 -25.79 -6.10 -2.87
CA ALA A 192 -26.07 -6.83 -1.64
C ALA A 192 -24.82 -7.33 -0.88
N LEU A 193 -23.65 -7.40 -1.52
CA LEU A 193 -22.43 -8.04 -0.98
C LEU A 193 -21.22 -7.12 -0.90
N ALA A 194 -21.20 -6.00 -1.65
CA ALA A 194 -20.04 -5.12 -1.84
C ALA A 194 -19.35 -4.70 -0.53
N ASP A 195 -20.11 -4.37 0.51
CA ASP A 195 -19.54 -3.92 1.79
C ASP A 195 -19.27 -5.05 2.80
N HIS A 196 -19.82 -6.24 2.56
CA HIS A 196 -19.89 -7.29 3.57
C HIS A 196 -19.02 -8.49 3.26
N TYR A 197 -18.78 -8.80 1.99
CA TYR A 197 -18.10 -10.01 1.55
C TYR A 197 -16.71 -9.70 0.98
N LEU A 198 -15.71 -10.45 1.44
CA LEU A 198 -14.36 -10.41 0.86
C LEU A 198 -14.26 -11.55 -0.15
N TYR A 199 -14.44 -11.25 -1.43
CA TYR A 199 -14.35 -12.27 -2.47
C TYR A 199 -12.88 -12.63 -2.77
N PRO A 200 -12.45 -13.86 -2.46
CA PRO A 200 -11.06 -14.27 -2.70
C PRO A 200 -10.80 -14.39 -4.21
N LEU A 201 -9.71 -13.79 -4.67
CA LEU A 201 -9.30 -13.82 -6.07
C LEU A 201 -8.59 -15.12 -6.46
N GLU A 202 -7.78 -15.65 -5.56
CA GLU A 202 -6.95 -16.82 -5.81
C GLU A 202 -6.58 -17.49 -4.49
N SER A 203 -6.66 -18.82 -4.46
CA SER A 203 -6.04 -19.62 -3.41
C SER A 203 -4.93 -20.44 -4.05
N PHE A 204 -3.68 -20.01 -3.88
CA PHE A 204 -2.53 -20.70 -4.44
C PHE A 204 -1.80 -21.49 -3.35
N ARG A 205 -1.61 -22.80 -3.58
CA ARG A 205 -0.79 -23.65 -2.72
C ARG A 205 -0.10 -24.73 -3.54
N THR A 206 1.22 -24.84 -3.39
CA THR A 206 2.01 -25.92 -3.99
C THR A 206 3.20 -26.28 -3.10
N ARG A 207 3.87 -27.39 -3.41
CA ARG A 207 5.09 -27.83 -2.73
C ARG A 207 6.15 -28.11 -3.78
N ALA A 208 7.35 -27.54 -3.61
CA ALA A 208 8.43 -27.65 -4.58
C ALA A 208 9.80 -27.62 -3.90
N GLY A 209 10.78 -28.27 -4.52
CA GLY A 209 12.19 -28.22 -4.10
C GLY A 209 12.78 -26.82 -4.25
N GLY A 210 13.72 -26.44 -3.39
CA GLY A 210 14.43 -25.17 -3.54
C GLY A 210 15.21 -25.09 -4.84
N ASP A 211 15.79 -26.22 -5.27
CA ASP A 211 16.42 -26.38 -6.57
C ASP A 211 15.42 -26.21 -7.73
N GLU A 212 14.25 -26.84 -7.66
CA GLU A 212 13.18 -26.71 -8.65
C GLU A 212 12.72 -25.25 -8.78
N LEU A 213 12.50 -24.58 -7.65
CA LEU A 213 12.07 -23.17 -7.61
C LEU A 213 13.14 -22.22 -8.17
N MET A 214 14.42 -22.54 -8.02
CA MET A 214 15.53 -21.74 -8.54
C MET A 214 15.86 -22.05 -10.02
N GLN A 215 15.59 -23.25 -10.51
CA GLN A 215 15.95 -23.67 -11.89
C GLN A 215 14.75 -23.66 -12.85
N ALA A 216 13.61 -24.20 -12.43
CA ALA A 216 12.39 -24.24 -13.23
C ALA A 216 11.52 -22.98 -13.04
N GLY A 217 11.56 -22.42 -11.82
CA GLY A 217 10.81 -21.23 -11.42
C GLY A 217 9.45 -21.53 -10.82
N LEU A 218 8.92 -20.57 -10.05
CA LEU A 218 7.56 -20.62 -9.52
C LEU A 218 6.57 -20.24 -10.63
N GLY A 219 5.83 -21.22 -11.13
CA GLY A 219 4.74 -21.00 -12.09
C GLY A 219 3.59 -20.21 -11.47
N LEU A 220 3.12 -19.19 -12.20
CA LEU A 220 1.97 -18.38 -11.80
C LEU A 220 0.71 -18.85 -12.52
N SER A 221 -0.43 -18.77 -11.85
CA SER A 221 -1.75 -19.10 -12.40
C SER A 221 -2.04 -18.31 -13.68
N GLN A 222 -2.78 -18.92 -14.61
CA GLN A 222 -3.00 -18.39 -15.96
C GLN A 222 -3.85 -17.12 -15.89
N ARG A 223 -3.45 -16.09 -16.65
CA ARG A 223 -4.12 -14.77 -16.70
C ARG A 223 -5.20 -14.63 -17.77
N PHE A 224 -5.32 -15.61 -18.66
CA PHE A 224 -6.31 -15.61 -19.75
C PHE A 224 -7.47 -16.54 -19.38
N HIS A 225 -8.60 -15.93 -19.06
CA HIS A 225 -9.90 -16.59 -19.05
C HIS A 225 -10.36 -16.73 -20.50
N GLY A 226 -10.84 -17.89 -20.94
CA GLY A 226 -11.72 -17.93 -22.10
C GLY A 226 -13.04 -17.24 -21.75
N GLY A 227 -14.12 -18.03 -21.67
CA GLY A 227 -15.45 -17.60 -21.23
C GLY A 227 -15.85 -18.05 -19.81
N GLY A 228 -14.91 -18.42 -18.94
CA GLY A 228 -15.22 -18.98 -17.61
C GLY A 228 -14.23 -18.61 -16.52
N PHE A 229 -14.72 -18.61 -15.27
CA PHE A 229 -13.95 -18.48 -14.03
C PHE A 229 -13.81 -19.85 -13.37
N ASP A 230 -12.59 -20.27 -13.07
CA ASP A 230 -12.31 -21.46 -12.26
C ASP A 230 -11.13 -21.20 -11.31
N GLU A 231 -10.82 -22.18 -10.46
CA GLU A 231 -9.77 -22.11 -9.44
C GLU A 231 -8.33 -22.00 -9.99
N THR A 232 -8.15 -22.12 -11.31
CA THR A 232 -6.85 -22.07 -12.00
C THR A 232 -6.60 -20.74 -12.72
N VAL A 233 -7.61 -19.87 -12.74
CA VAL A 233 -7.58 -18.59 -13.44
C VAL A 233 -7.54 -17.43 -12.46
N THR A 234 -6.57 -16.55 -12.66
CA THR A 234 -6.43 -15.35 -11.84
C THR A 234 -6.76 -14.10 -12.65
N ILE A 235 -7.74 -13.33 -12.15
CA ILE A 235 -8.09 -12.02 -12.72
C ILE A 235 -7.00 -11.01 -12.29
N THR A 236 -6.13 -10.64 -13.22
CA THR A 236 -5.12 -9.58 -13.01
C THR A 236 -5.31 -8.47 -14.03
N GLY A 237 -5.59 -7.26 -13.54
CA GLY A 237 -5.54 -6.03 -14.34
C GLY A 237 -4.11 -5.49 -14.49
N ASP A 238 -4.03 -4.24 -14.94
CA ASP A 238 -2.79 -3.47 -14.89
C ASP A 238 -2.29 -3.30 -13.46
N PHE A 239 -0.97 -3.10 -13.30
CA PHE A 239 -0.32 -2.84 -12.02
C PHE A 239 -0.51 -3.94 -10.95
N ALA A 240 -0.82 -5.17 -11.38
CA ALA A 240 -1.05 -6.29 -10.47
C ALA A 240 0.24 -6.74 -9.76
N SER A 241 0.10 -7.09 -8.48
CA SER A 241 1.15 -7.73 -7.67
C SER A 241 0.75 -9.15 -7.29
N ARG A 242 1.73 -10.04 -7.16
CA ARG A 242 1.54 -11.38 -6.58
C ARG A 242 2.64 -11.60 -5.54
N ILE A 243 2.24 -11.96 -4.33
CA ILE A 243 3.15 -12.21 -3.21
C ILE A 243 2.91 -13.63 -2.71
N TYR A 244 3.98 -14.37 -2.46
CA TYR A 244 3.93 -15.72 -1.91
C TYR A 244 4.73 -15.82 -0.62
N VAL A 245 4.44 -16.84 0.17
CA VAL A 245 5.18 -17.22 1.37
C VAL A 245 5.67 -18.65 1.19
N LEU A 246 6.97 -18.84 1.33
CA LEU A 246 7.65 -20.14 1.29
C LEU A 246 8.04 -20.50 2.72
N LYS A 247 7.73 -21.74 3.13
CA LYS A 247 8.18 -22.33 4.41
C LYS A 247 8.66 -23.76 4.17
N ALA A 248 9.89 -24.07 4.55
CA ALA A 248 10.50 -25.40 4.48
C ALA A 248 10.01 -26.34 5.60
#